data_AF-A0A2T2W5N5-F1
#
_entry.id   AF-A0A2T2W5N5-F1
#
_cell.length_a   1.000
_cell.length_b   1.000
_cell.length_c   1.000
_cell.angle_alpha   90.00
_cell.angle_beta   90.00
_cell.angle_gamma   90.00
#
_symmetry.space_group_name_H-M   'P 1'
#
loop_
_entity.id
_entity.type
_entity.pdbx_description
1 polymer ?
#
loop_
_entity_poly.entity_id
_entity_poly.type
_entity_poly.pdbx_seq_one_letter_code
_entity_poly.pdbx_strand_id
1 'polypeptide(L)' 'MLELIQVAQVTDQVIRAALQSPMADFEDAVTSAAANAATLELIVTRNRSDFALSTIPAIFPKDLVAMLSD' A
#
# COMPACT_ATOMS: atom_id res chain seq x y z
N MET A 1 9.20 -17.35 -6.28
CA MET A 1 8.21 -16.30 -5.92
C MET A 1 8.85 -15.23 -5.04
N LEU A 2 9.37 -15.56 -3.85
CA LEU A 2 10.09 -14.60 -3.01
C LEU A 2 11.43 -14.11 -3.58
N GLU A 3 11.94 -14.76 -4.64
CA GLU A 3 13.10 -14.28 -5.41
C GLU A 3 12.76 -13.07 -6.31
N LEU A 4 11.47 -12.80 -6.55
CA LEU A 4 10.99 -11.74 -7.44
C LEU A 4 10.28 -10.60 -6.71
N ILE A 5 9.92 -10.80 -5.43
CA ILE A 5 9.22 -9.81 -4.60
C ILE A 5 9.84 -9.74 -3.22
N GLN A 6 9.83 -8.55 -2.62
CA GLN A 6 10.24 -8.35 -1.23
C GLN A 6 9.00 -8.25 -0.34
N VAL A 7 9.11 -8.78 0.88
CA VAL A 7 8.05 -8.67 1.89
C VAL A 7 8.28 -7.40 2.69
N ALA A 8 7.31 -6.47 2.63
CA ALA A 8 7.33 -5.26 3.44
C ALA A 8 7.26 -5.62 4.94
N GLN A 9 8.07 -4.94 5.75
CA GLN A 9 8.08 -5.16 7.19
C GLN A 9 6.88 -4.50 7.86
N VAL A 10 6.24 -5.21 8.79
CA VAL A 10 5.20 -4.67 9.67
C VAL A 10 5.78 -4.56 11.07
N THR A 11 6.31 -3.39 11.39
CA THR A 11 6.92 -3.10 12.69
C THR A 11 5.91 -2.51 13.68
N ASP A 12 6.28 -2.37 14.95
CA ASP A 12 5.47 -1.63 15.94
C ASP A 12 5.13 -0.21 15.46
N GLN A 13 6.07 0.48 14.79
CA GLN A 13 5.83 1.80 14.20
C GLN A 13 4.74 1.76 13.12
N VAL A 14 4.76 0.75 12.24
CA VAL A 14 3.73 0.56 11.21
C VAL A 14 2.36 0.34 11.86
N ILE A 15 2.28 -0.52 12.87
CA ILE A 15 1.02 -0.79 13.57
C ILE A 15 0.49 0.46 14.28
N ARG A 16 1.36 1.23 14.96
CA ARG A 16 0.94 2.49 15.59
C ARG A 16 0.44 3.52 14.58
N ALA A 17 1.10 3.63 13.42
CA ALA A 17 0.64 4.51 12.35
C ALA A 17 -0.72 4.04 11.79
N ALA A 18 -0.90 2.74 11.59
CA ALA A 18 -2.17 2.17 11.13
C ALA A 18 -3.32 2.39 12.12
N LEU A 19 -3.07 2.26 13.44
CA LEU A 19 -4.06 2.56 14.49
C LEU A 19 -4.49 4.03 14.54
N GLN A 20 -3.65 4.94 14.03
CA GLN A 20 -3.95 6.37 13.92
C GLN A 20 -4.58 6.74 12.56
N SER A 21 -4.68 5.79 11.63
CA SER A 21 -5.23 6.01 10.30
C SER A 21 -6.73 6.29 10.35
N PRO A 22 -7.25 7.18 9.49
CA PRO A 22 -8.69 7.36 9.31
C PRO A 22 -9.32 6.26 8.42
N MET A 23 -8.54 5.33 7.88
CA MET A 23 -9.04 4.21 7.08
C MET A 23 -9.89 3.27 7.95
N ALA A 24 -11.04 2.85 7.42
CA ALA A 24 -12.01 2.06 8.19
C ALA A 24 -11.56 0.61 8.38
N ASP A 25 -10.88 0.04 7.38
CA ASP A 25 -10.34 -1.32 7.45
C ASP A 25 -8.89 -1.29 7.96
N PHE A 26 -8.62 -2.12 8.97
CA PHE A 26 -7.31 -2.14 9.61
C PHE A 26 -6.24 -2.83 8.75
N GLU A 27 -6.59 -3.84 7.95
CA GLU A 27 -5.64 -4.49 7.03
C GLU A 27 -5.15 -3.49 5.98
N ASP A 28 -6.06 -2.70 5.42
CA ASP A 28 -5.72 -1.67 4.44
C ASP A 28 -4.91 -0.54 5.09
N ALA A 29 -5.24 -0.14 6.32
CA ALA A 29 -4.46 0.83 7.09
C ALA A 29 -3.02 0.36 7.34
N VAL A 30 -2.84 -0.91 7.73
CA VAL A 30 -1.52 -1.52 7.92
C VAL A 30 -0.75 -1.59 6.60
N THR A 31 -1.41 -1.98 5.51
CA THR A 31 -0.81 -2.03 4.18
C THR A 31 -0.34 -0.64 3.73
N SER A 32 -1.17 0.38 3.89
CA SER A 32 -0.84 1.78 3.62
C SER A 32 0.35 2.26 4.45
N ALA A 33 0.33 2.00 5.77
CA ALA A 33 1.40 2.39 6.67
C ALA A 33 2.73 1.67 6.36
N ALA A 34 2.68 0.38 6.01
CA ALA A 34 3.85 -0.40 5.62
C ALA A 34 4.44 0.12 4.30
N ALA A 35 3.61 0.42 3.30
CA ALA A 35 4.04 1.02 2.05
C ALA A 35 4.73 2.37 2.27
N ASN A 36 4.16 3.22 3.13
CA ASN A 36 4.75 4.50 3.50
C ASN A 36 6.10 4.33 4.24
N ALA A 37 6.18 3.41 5.21
CA ALA A 37 7.43 3.14 5.93
C ALA A 37 8.53 2.56 5.02
N ALA A 38 8.16 1.81 3.99
CA ALA A 38 9.06 1.28 2.97
C ALA A 38 9.34 2.27 1.82
N THR A 39 8.88 3.53 1.93
CA THR A 39 9.08 4.59 0.92
C THR A 39 8.58 4.22 -0.48
N LEU A 40 7.50 3.43 -0.55
CA LEU A 40 6.89 3.05 -1.82
C LEU A 40 6.03 4.18 -2.39
N GLU A 41 5.99 4.26 -3.71
CA GLU A 41 5.27 5.33 -4.42
C GLU A 41 3.82 4.96 -4.72
N LEU A 42 3.49 3.67 -4.83
CA LEU A 42 2.21 3.18 -5.31
C LEU A 42 1.76 1.93 -4.55
N ILE A 43 0.46 1.84 -4.31
CA ILE A 43 -0.25 0.59 -3.98
C ILE A 43 -0.98 0.10 -5.23
N VAL A 44 -0.80 -1.17 -5.58
CA VAL A 44 -1.44 -1.76 -6.76
C VAL A 44 -2.53 -2.70 -6.27
N THR A 45 -3.80 -2.37 -6.54
CA THR A 45 -4.94 -3.10 -6.00
C THR A 45 -6.12 -3.10 -6.97
N ARG A 46 -6.99 -4.11 -6.86
CA ARG A 46 -8.28 -4.14 -7.56
C ARG A 46 -9.36 -3.34 -6.83
N ASN A 47 -9.11 -2.87 -5.60
CA ASN A 47 -10.07 -2.12 -4.81
C ASN A 47 -9.49 -0.78 -4.31
N ARG A 48 -9.17 0.12 -5.24
CA ARG A 48 -8.55 1.42 -4.90
C ARG A 48 -9.41 2.30 -3.98
N SER A 49 -10.74 2.08 -3.91
CA SER A 49 -11.61 2.88 -3.05
C SER A 49 -11.34 2.68 -1.56
N ASP A 50 -10.88 1.50 -1.17
CA ASP A 50 -10.55 1.22 0.24
C ASP A 50 -9.32 2.03 0.69
N PHE A 51 -8.45 2.36 -0.27
CA PHE A 51 -7.25 3.18 -0.08
C PHE A 51 -7.49 4.67 -0.33
N ALA A 52 -8.74 5.15 -0.44
CA ALA A 52 -9.03 6.55 -0.73
C ALA A 52 -8.48 7.53 0.32
N LEU A 53 -8.29 7.07 1.56
CA LEU A 53 -7.69 7.84 2.67
C LEU A 53 -6.22 7.48 2.93
N SER A 54 -5.61 6.64 2.08
CA SER A 54 -4.19 6.32 2.16
C SER A 54 -3.33 7.52 1.78
N THR A 55 -2.18 7.65 2.42
CA THR A 55 -1.14 8.60 2.01
C THR A 55 -0.40 8.12 0.75
N ILE A 56 -0.46 6.82 0.44
CA ILE A 56 0.15 6.23 -0.75
C ILE A 56 -0.94 6.04 -1.81
N PRO A 57 -0.77 6.60 -3.02
CA PRO A 57 -1.78 6.49 -4.05
C PRO A 57 -2.00 5.03 -4.48
N ALA A 58 -3.26 4.65 -4.62
CA ALA A 58 -3.66 3.34 -5.09
C ALA A 58 -4.13 3.36 -6.55
N ILE A 59 -3.58 2.46 -7.38
CA ILE A 59 -3.90 2.33 -8.81
C ILE A 59 -4.35 0.91 -9.17
N PHE A 60 -5.02 0.76 -10.31
CA PHE A 60 -5.34 -0.57 -10.82
C PHE A 60 -4.12 -1.23 -11.47
N PRO A 61 -4.02 -2.57 -11.46
CA PRO A 61 -2.94 -3.30 -12.14
C PRO A 61 -2.80 -2.92 -13.63
N LYS A 62 -3.91 -2.71 -14.34
CA LYS A 62 -3.89 -2.31 -15.76
C LYS A 62 -3.24 -0.94 -15.98
N ASP A 63 -3.37 -0.04 -15.01
CA ASP A 63 -2.81 1.31 -15.10
C ASP A 63 -1.29 1.25 -14.90
N LEU A 64 -0.83 0.41 -13.96
CA LEU A 64 0.61 0.13 -13.80
C LEU A 64 1.22 -0.45 -15.08
N VAL A 65 0.56 -1.45 -15.69
CA VAL A 65 1.05 -2.05 -16.94
C VAL A 65 1.17 -0.99 -18.04
N ALA A 66 0.18 -0.10 -18.17
CA ALA A 66 0.25 1.00 -19.13
C ALA A 66 1.43 1.94 -18.85
N MET A 67 1.70 2.29 -17.57
CA MET A 67 2.83 3.15 -17.18
C MET A 67 4.21 2.53 -17.47
N LEU A 68 4.31 1.19 -17.47
CA LEU A 68 5.58 0.47 -17.70
C LEU A 68 5.80 0.06 -19.15
N SER A 69 4.83 0.32 -20.03
CA SER A 69 4.87 -0.09 -21.45
C SER A 69 5.45 0.99 -22.38
N ASP A 70 5.96 2.09 -21.81
CA ASP A 70 6.74 3.14 -22.48
C ASP A 70 8.26 2.92 -22.30
#